data_AF-A0AAW0K259-F1
#
_entry.id   AF-A0AAW0K259-F1
#
_cell.length_a   1.000
_cell.length_b   1.000
_cell.length_c   1.000
_cell.angle_alpha   90.00
_cell.angle_beta   90.00
_cell.angle_gamma   90.00
#
_symmetry.space_group_name_H-M   'P 1'
#
loop_
_entity.id
_entity.type
_entity.pdbx_description
1 polymer ?
#
loop_
_entity_poly.entity_id
_entity_poly.type
_entity_poly.pdbx_seq_one_letter_code
_entity_poly.pdbx_strand_id
1 'polypeptide(L)'
;MVPDPDRWPSSVDGNGFTEVANKVHSMGLKFGIHVMRGISTQAVNANTLILDTKTGEAFEEGRKKWTAQDIGIKERPCSWMPHGFMSVNTTARAGAAFLRSLYTQYADWGVDFVKHDCVFGGDLDIDEISVVSEVLKQLDHPIMYSLSPGTRASPAMAKDVSGLVNMYRITGDDWDSWENLGSHFDVSR
;
A
#
# COMPACT_ATOMS: atom_id res chain seq x y z
N MET A 1 -5.88 -1.30 9.10
CA MET A 1 -4.59 -1.02 9.77
C MET A 1 -4.78 0.25 10.56
N VAL A 2 -4.20 0.42 11.75
CA VAL A 2 -4.33 1.67 12.53
C VAL A 2 -2.97 2.12 13.05
N PRO A 3 -2.73 3.43 13.22
CA PRO A 3 -1.52 3.92 13.87
C PRO A 3 -1.49 3.46 15.33
N ASP A 4 -0.31 3.01 15.77
CA ASP A 4 -0.06 2.65 17.17
C ASP A 4 -0.30 3.87 18.09
N PRO A 5 -1.30 3.83 19.00
CA PRO A 5 -1.65 4.97 19.83
C PRO A 5 -0.55 5.35 20.84
N ASP A 6 0.34 4.43 21.23
CA ASP A 6 1.45 4.78 22.13
C ASP A 6 2.47 5.68 21.41
N ARG A 7 2.67 5.45 20.11
CA ARG A 7 3.54 6.27 19.26
C ARG A 7 2.83 7.50 18.71
N TRP A 8 1.53 7.39 18.46
CA TRP A 8 0.68 8.43 17.89
C TRP A 8 -0.53 8.66 18.79
N PRO A 9 -0.38 9.35 19.94
CA PRO A 9 -1.47 9.51 20.90
C PRO A 9 -2.73 10.17 20.34
N SER A 10 -2.62 10.92 19.23
CA SER A 10 -3.76 11.51 18.54
C SER A 10 -4.60 10.50 17.72
N SER A 11 -4.16 9.25 17.58
CA SER A 11 -4.87 8.22 16.80
C SER A 11 -5.94 7.46 17.59
N VAL A 12 -6.02 7.69 18.90
CA VAL A 12 -7.02 7.09 19.80
C VAL A 12 -8.45 7.34 19.32
N ASP A 13 -9.39 6.54 19.80
CA ASP A 13 -10.82 6.65 19.49
C ASP A 13 -11.16 6.55 17.99
N GLY A 14 -10.29 5.91 17.20
CA GLY A 14 -10.50 5.70 15.77
C GLY A 14 -10.10 6.89 14.88
N ASN A 15 -9.49 7.93 15.45
CA ASN A 15 -9.06 9.12 14.69
C ASN A 15 -7.96 8.81 13.66
N GLY A 16 -7.23 7.71 13.83
CA GLY A 16 -6.19 7.31 12.89
C GLY A 16 -5.14 8.39 12.70
N PHE A 17 -4.84 8.77 11.45
CA PHE A 17 -3.87 9.83 11.16
C PHE A 17 -4.48 11.23 10.97
N THR A 18 -5.81 11.37 11.07
CA THR A 18 -6.54 12.62 10.77
C THR A 18 -5.94 13.84 11.45
N GLU A 19 -5.70 13.77 12.75
CA GLU A 19 -5.17 14.90 13.53
C GLU A 19 -3.74 15.30 13.11
N VAL A 20 -2.90 14.31 12.77
CA VAL A 20 -1.54 14.56 12.30
C VAL A 20 -1.57 15.19 10.91
N ALA A 21 -2.39 14.65 10.01
CA ALA A 21 -2.56 15.20 8.67
C ALA A 21 -3.07 16.64 8.72
N ASN A 22 -4.13 16.92 9.49
CA ASN A 22 -4.66 18.27 9.71
C ASN A 22 -3.58 19.23 10.22
N LYS A 23 -2.75 18.77 11.17
CA LYS A 23 -1.67 19.59 11.72
C LYS A 23 -0.61 19.90 10.66
N VAL A 24 -0.21 18.92 9.85
CA VAL A 24 0.74 19.09 8.74
C VAL A 24 0.16 20.04 7.67
N HIS A 25 -1.11 19.86 7.28
CA HIS A 25 -1.81 20.72 6.33
C HIS A 25 -1.93 22.16 6.83
N SER A 26 -2.16 22.37 8.13
CA SER A 26 -2.21 23.73 8.73
C SER A 26 -0.88 24.49 8.61
N MET A 27 0.23 23.78 8.39
CA MET A 27 1.55 24.38 8.12
C MET A 27 1.79 24.64 6.62
N GLY A 28 0.83 24.36 5.75
CA GLY A 28 0.98 24.42 4.30
C GLY A 28 1.79 23.27 3.70
N LEU A 29 1.93 22.16 4.44
CA LEU A 29 2.66 20.96 4.02
C LEU A 29 1.71 19.82 3.62
N LYS A 30 2.26 18.73 3.09
CA LYS A 30 1.54 17.50 2.73
C LYS A 30 1.94 16.33 3.63
N PHE A 31 1.02 15.41 3.90
CA PHE A 31 1.26 14.26 4.77
C PHE A 31 1.35 12.96 3.98
N GLY A 32 2.33 12.11 4.31
CA GLY A 32 2.55 10.85 3.62
C GLY A 32 2.82 9.69 4.55
N ILE A 33 2.42 8.49 4.14
CA ILE A 33 2.62 7.24 4.90
C ILE A 33 3.34 6.18 4.06
N HIS A 34 4.00 5.26 4.75
CA HIS A 34 4.55 4.04 4.17
C HIS A 34 3.59 2.89 4.46
N VAL A 35 3.36 2.05 3.45
CA VAL A 35 2.51 0.86 3.56
C VAL A 35 3.20 -0.33 2.92
N MET A 36 2.93 -1.51 3.47
CA MET A 36 3.40 -2.79 2.93
C MET A 36 2.39 -3.35 1.94
N ARG A 37 2.86 -4.19 1.01
CA ARG A 37 1.98 -4.97 0.13
C ARG A 37 0.84 -5.65 0.87
N GLY A 38 -0.31 -5.73 0.21
CA GLY A 38 -1.38 -6.65 0.50
C GLY A 38 -1.93 -6.56 1.93
N ILE A 39 -1.97 -7.71 2.61
CA ILE A 39 -2.71 -7.92 3.86
C ILE A 39 -1.79 -8.43 4.97
N SER A 40 -2.06 -8.00 6.21
CA SER A 40 -1.29 -8.44 7.37
C SER A 40 -1.55 -9.92 7.70
N THR A 41 -0.50 -10.61 8.14
CA THR A 41 -0.61 -11.98 8.66
C THR A 41 -1.58 -12.08 9.84
N GLN A 42 -1.65 -11.04 10.67
CA GLN A 42 -2.58 -10.98 11.80
C GLN A 42 -4.04 -11.06 11.35
N ALA A 43 -4.43 -10.27 10.34
CA ALA A 43 -5.80 -10.29 9.80
C ALA A 43 -6.16 -11.65 9.20
N VAL A 44 -5.22 -12.27 8.47
CA VAL A 44 -5.38 -13.62 7.90
C VAL A 44 -5.53 -14.67 9.01
N ASN A 45 -4.72 -14.60 10.06
CA ASN A 45 -4.79 -15.55 11.18
C ASN A 45 -6.10 -15.39 11.98
N ALA A 46 -6.55 -14.15 12.19
CA ALA A 46 -7.81 -13.84 12.84
C ALA A 46 -9.04 -14.06 11.93
N ASN A 47 -8.82 -14.31 10.64
CA ASN A 47 -9.82 -14.49 9.61
C ASN A 47 -10.90 -13.39 9.58
N THR A 48 -10.47 -12.13 9.68
CA THR A 48 -11.38 -10.98 9.75
C THR A 48 -12.18 -10.79 8.46
N LEU A 49 -13.38 -10.23 8.57
CA LEU A 49 -14.23 -9.89 7.42
C LEU A 49 -13.60 -8.77 6.58
N ILE A 50 -13.86 -8.79 5.27
CA ILE A 50 -13.46 -7.73 4.35
C ILE A 50 -14.55 -6.67 4.32
N LEU A 51 -14.19 -5.38 4.45
CA LEU A 51 -15.14 -4.27 4.37
C LEU A 51 -15.52 -3.98 2.92
N ASP A 52 -16.81 -3.78 2.66
CA ASP A 52 -17.30 -3.13 1.45
C ASP A 52 -17.58 -1.64 1.75
N THR A 53 -16.75 -0.75 1.22
CA THR A 53 -16.89 0.69 1.43
C THR A 53 -18.16 1.28 0.83
N LYS A 54 -18.85 0.56 -0.06
CA LYS A 54 -20.12 1.02 -0.64
C LYS A 54 -21.29 0.83 0.30
N THR A 55 -21.26 -0.21 1.12
CA THR A 55 -22.37 -0.57 2.02
C THR A 55 -22.04 -0.28 3.48
N GLY A 56 -20.75 -0.20 3.84
CA GLY A 56 -20.29 -0.12 5.22
C GLY A 56 -20.29 -1.48 5.94
N GLU A 57 -20.64 -2.56 5.24
CA GLU A 57 -20.80 -3.90 5.79
C GLU A 57 -19.74 -4.87 5.26
N ALA A 58 -19.81 -6.13 5.67
CA ALA A 58 -18.94 -7.17 5.12
C ALA A 58 -19.16 -7.36 3.62
N PHE A 59 -18.08 -7.52 2.86
CA PHE A 59 -18.11 -7.80 1.44
C PHE A 59 -18.72 -9.18 1.17
N GLU A 60 -19.79 -9.20 0.40
CA GLU A 60 -20.54 -10.40 0.06
C GLU A 60 -20.53 -10.66 -1.45
N GLU A 61 -20.39 -11.94 -1.82
CA GLU A 61 -20.66 -12.41 -3.18
C GLU A 61 -21.60 -13.61 -3.12
N GLY A 62 -22.83 -13.43 -3.60
CA GLY A 62 -23.90 -14.41 -3.42
C GLY A 62 -24.23 -14.58 -1.93
N ARG A 63 -23.99 -15.77 -1.38
CA ARG A 63 -24.19 -16.06 0.06
C ARG A 63 -22.88 -16.10 0.85
N LYS A 64 -21.74 -15.84 0.19
CA LYS A 64 -20.42 -15.89 0.83
C LYS A 64 -20.03 -14.52 1.36
N LYS A 65 -19.78 -14.44 2.67
CA LYS A 65 -19.01 -13.35 3.28
C LYS A 65 -17.53 -13.65 3.11
N TRP A 66 -16.80 -12.72 2.51
CA TRP A 66 -15.37 -12.89 2.27
C TRP A 66 -14.55 -12.48 3.48
N THR A 67 -13.46 -13.20 3.70
CA THR A 67 -12.57 -13.05 4.84
C THR A 67 -11.13 -12.87 4.41
N ALA A 68 -10.27 -12.48 5.35
CA ALA A 68 -8.84 -12.32 5.11
C ALA A 68 -8.17 -13.63 4.64
N GLN A 69 -8.60 -14.81 5.08
CA GLN A 69 -8.05 -16.08 4.58
C GLN A 69 -8.44 -16.37 3.14
N ASP A 70 -9.58 -15.87 2.67
CA ASP A 70 -10.02 -16.09 1.29
C ASP A 70 -9.16 -15.31 0.27
N ILE A 71 -8.50 -14.24 0.71
CA ILE A 71 -7.79 -13.30 -0.18
C ILE A 71 -6.28 -13.22 0.10
N GLY A 72 -5.78 -13.70 1.25
CA GLY A 72 -4.34 -13.69 1.54
C GLY A 72 -3.58 -14.80 0.79
N ILE A 73 -2.53 -14.43 0.05
CA ILE A 73 -1.66 -15.38 -0.68
C ILE A 73 -0.46 -15.72 0.20
N LYS A 74 -0.58 -16.78 1.00
CA LYS A 74 0.44 -17.17 2.00
C LYS A 74 1.79 -17.51 1.39
N GLU A 75 1.81 -17.93 0.14
CA GLU A 75 3.01 -18.30 -0.63
C GLU A 75 3.76 -17.07 -1.17
N ARG A 76 3.18 -15.86 -1.05
CA ARG A 76 3.77 -14.59 -1.52
C ARG A 76 3.92 -13.56 -0.39
N PRO A 77 4.68 -13.86 0.67
CA PRO A 77 4.98 -12.88 1.70
C PRO A 77 5.94 -11.79 1.18
N CYS A 78 6.03 -10.65 1.87
CA CYS A 78 7.15 -9.74 1.63
C CYS A 78 8.46 -10.40 2.09
N SER A 79 9.46 -10.47 1.21
CA SER A 79 10.65 -11.32 1.43
C SER A 79 11.47 -10.95 2.67
N TRP A 80 11.58 -9.66 3.00
CA TRP A 80 12.33 -9.21 4.17
C TRP A 80 11.48 -9.15 5.45
N MET A 81 10.15 -9.29 5.35
CA MET A 81 9.22 -9.35 6.47
C MET A 81 8.23 -10.51 6.32
N PRO A 82 8.70 -11.77 6.33
CA PRO A 82 7.90 -12.92 5.91
C PRO A 82 6.71 -13.24 6.83
N HIS A 83 6.70 -12.71 8.05
CA HIS A 83 5.63 -12.92 9.03
C HIS A 83 4.75 -11.68 9.23
N GLY A 84 5.04 -10.56 8.57
CA GLY A 84 4.27 -9.32 8.72
C GLY A 84 3.11 -9.23 7.73
N PHE A 85 3.43 -9.32 6.44
CA PHE A 85 2.50 -9.05 5.33
C PHE A 85 2.66 -10.03 4.18
N MET A 86 1.58 -10.26 3.45
CA MET A 86 1.53 -11.09 2.24
C MET A 86 0.68 -10.45 1.15
N SER A 87 0.94 -10.82 -0.11
CA SER A 87 0.14 -10.35 -1.25
C SER A 87 -1.34 -10.69 -1.07
N VAL A 88 -2.20 -9.86 -1.66
CA VAL A 88 -3.64 -10.11 -1.73
C VAL A 88 -4.02 -10.66 -3.11
N ASN A 89 -4.99 -11.57 -3.16
CA ASN A 89 -5.55 -12.07 -4.41
C ASN A 89 -6.49 -11.04 -5.03
N THR A 90 -5.94 -10.24 -5.94
CA THR A 90 -6.67 -9.20 -6.68
C THR A 90 -7.55 -9.72 -7.80
N THR A 91 -7.43 -10.99 -8.20
CA THR A 91 -8.34 -11.61 -9.16
C THR A 91 -9.74 -11.82 -8.57
N ALA A 92 -9.83 -11.97 -7.24
CA ALA A 92 -11.10 -11.98 -6.53
C ALA A 92 -11.57 -10.54 -6.28
N ARG A 93 -12.86 -10.27 -6.52
CA ARG A 93 -13.45 -8.94 -6.25
C ARG A 93 -13.30 -8.49 -4.81
N ALA A 94 -13.29 -9.44 -3.86
CA ALA A 94 -13.03 -9.18 -2.46
C ALA A 94 -11.61 -8.65 -2.19
N GLY A 95 -10.59 -9.10 -2.94
CA GLY A 95 -9.22 -8.58 -2.81
C GLY A 95 -9.13 -7.11 -3.25
N ALA A 96 -9.79 -6.77 -4.35
CA ALA A 96 -9.91 -5.37 -4.78
C ALA A 96 -10.73 -4.51 -3.81
N ALA A 97 -11.79 -5.07 -3.22
CA ALA A 97 -12.58 -4.39 -2.19
C ALA A 97 -11.76 -4.13 -0.91
N PHE A 98 -10.94 -5.09 -0.49
CA PHE A 98 -10.02 -4.92 0.62
C PHE A 98 -9.03 -3.77 0.37
N LEU A 99 -8.35 -3.76 -0.77
CA LEU A 99 -7.45 -2.66 -1.12
C LEU A 99 -8.18 -1.32 -1.17
N ARG A 100 -9.37 -1.28 -1.78
CA ARG A 100 -10.22 -0.09 -1.77
C ARG A 100 -10.49 0.43 -0.36
N SER A 101 -10.82 -0.46 0.57
CA SER A 101 -11.08 -0.08 1.97
C SER A 101 -9.88 0.61 2.63
N LEU A 102 -8.65 0.14 2.36
CA LEU A 102 -7.44 0.73 2.92
C LEU A 102 -7.21 2.14 2.37
N TYR A 103 -7.26 2.30 1.05
CA TYR A 103 -6.94 3.58 0.42
C TYR A 103 -8.07 4.60 0.58
N THR A 104 -9.34 4.19 0.72
CA THR A 104 -10.42 5.07 1.19
C THR A 104 -10.13 5.56 2.61
N GLN A 105 -9.76 4.67 3.54
CA GLN A 105 -9.38 5.06 4.90
C GLN A 105 -8.21 6.05 4.92
N TYR A 106 -7.21 5.88 4.04
CA TYR A 106 -6.08 6.82 3.95
C TYR A 106 -6.52 8.20 3.45
N ALA A 107 -7.44 8.25 2.47
CA ALA A 107 -8.04 9.50 2.02
C ALA A 107 -8.86 10.17 3.12
N ASP A 108 -9.64 9.40 3.89
CA ASP A 108 -10.45 9.92 5.01
C ASP A 108 -9.56 10.54 6.10
N TRP A 109 -8.35 10.00 6.31
CA TRP A 109 -7.35 10.58 7.20
C TRP A 109 -6.62 11.80 6.61
N GLY A 110 -6.84 12.16 5.35
CA GLY A 110 -6.16 13.28 4.68
C GLY A 110 -4.72 12.96 4.25
N VAL A 111 -4.40 11.72 3.92
CA VAL A 111 -3.08 11.34 3.40
C VAL A 111 -2.91 11.81 1.94
N ASP A 112 -1.88 12.60 1.67
CA ASP A 112 -1.55 13.09 0.32
C ASP A 112 -0.62 12.17 -0.47
N PHE A 113 0.09 11.26 0.21
CA PHE A 113 1.17 10.47 -0.39
C PHE A 113 1.29 9.08 0.24
N VAL A 114 1.40 8.05 -0.59
CA VAL A 114 1.66 6.68 -0.15
C VAL A 114 2.92 6.13 -0.81
N LYS A 115 3.87 5.69 0.03
CA LYS A 115 5.00 4.86 -0.38
C LYS A 115 4.65 3.39 -0.16
N HIS A 116 4.35 2.69 -1.25
CA HIS A 116 3.94 1.29 -1.24
C HIS A 116 5.14 0.37 -1.47
N ASP A 117 5.44 -0.44 -0.47
CA ASP A 117 6.65 -1.24 -0.40
C ASP A 117 6.39 -2.72 -0.62
N CYS A 118 7.47 -3.42 -0.96
CA CYS A 118 7.43 -4.79 -1.45
C CYS A 118 6.55 -4.95 -2.69
N VAL A 119 6.43 -4.01 -3.61
CA VAL A 119 5.60 -4.22 -4.82
C VAL A 119 6.34 -4.00 -6.13
N PHE A 120 7.59 -3.56 -6.09
CA PHE A 120 8.34 -3.17 -7.27
C PHE A 120 9.77 -3.71 -7.34
N GLY A 121 10.30 -3.85 -8.56
CA GLY A 121 11.60 -4.46 -8.82
C GLY A 121 11.50 -5.99 -8.75
N GLY A 122 12.37 -6.62 -7.96
CA GLY A 122 12.37 -8.07 -7.73
C GLY A 122 11.11 -8.60 -7.05
N ASP A 123 10.27 -7.69 -6.57
CA ASP A 123 9.00 -7.90 -5.89
C ASP A 123 7.78 -7.50 -6.73
N LEU A 124 7.95 -7.32 -8.05
CA LEU A 124 6.92 -6.78 -8.93
C LEU A 124 5.57 -7.50 -8.76
N ASP A 125 4.55 -6.73 -8.34
CA ASP A 125 3.16 -7.16 -8.26
C ASP A 125 2.28 -6.22 -9.09
N ILE A 126 2.28 -6.44 -10.41
CA ILE A 126 1.59 -5.55 -11.35
C ILE A 126 0.07 -5.53 -11.13
N ASP A 127 -0.51 -6.63 -10.67
CA ASP A 127 -1.95 -6.74 -10.43
C ASP A 127 -2.35 -5.88 -9.22
N GLU A 128 -1.61 -5.98 -8.12
CA GLU A 128 -1.85 -5.15 -6.94
C GLU A 128 -1.60 -3.66 -7.24
N ILE A 129 -0.51 -3.34 -7.95
CA ILE A 129 -0.21 -1.96 -8.37
C ILE A 129 -1.36 -1.39 -9.21
N SER A 130 -1.88 -2.16 -10.16
CA SER A 130 -2.96 -1.74 -11.06
C SER A 130 -4.25 -1.47 -10.28
N VAL A 131 -4.63 -2.37 -9.38
CA VAL A 131 -5.83 -2.20 -8.56
C VAL A 131 -5.73 -0.96 -7.67
N VAL A 132 -4.58 -0.77 -7.00
CA VAL A 132 -4.36 0.42 -6.15
C VAL A 132 -4.40 1.69 -6.99
N SER A 133 -3.74 1.72 -8.14
CA SER A 133 -3.78 2.86 -9.07
C SER A 133 -5.23 3.23 -9.45
N GLU A 134 -6.05 2.25 -9.81
CA GLU A 134 -7.45 2.49 -10.16
C GLU A 134 -8.30 2.96 -8.97
N VAL A 135 -8.04 2.44 -7.77
CA VAL A 135 -8.69 2.94 -6.55
C VAL A 135 -8.33 4.41 -6.34
N LEU A 136 -7.05 4.78 -6.39
CA LEU A 136 -6.58 6.14 -6.14
C LEU A 136 -7.17 7.15 -7.12
N LYS A 137 -7.34 6.79 -8.40
CA LYS A 137 -8.00 7.64 -9.41
C LYS A 137 -9.48 7.92 -9.12
N GLN A 138 -10.12 7.10 -8.29
CA GLN A 138 -11.54 7.20 -7.95
C GLN A 138 -11.79 7.89 -6.61
N LEU A 139 -10.74 8.27 -5.87
CA LEU A 139 -10.87 8.99 -4.61
C LEU A 139 -11.01 10.49 -4.87
N ASP A 140 -11.87 11.16 -4.09
CA ASP A 140 -12.03 12.61 -4.16
C ASP A 140 -10.80 13.35 -3.60
N HIS A 141 -10.08 12.73 -2.66
CA HIS A 141 -8.82 13.24 -2.12
C HIS A 141 -7.64 12.67 -2.93
N PRO A 142 -6.87 13.51 -3.67
CA PRO A 142 -5.75 13.02 -4.48
C PRO A 142 -4.60 12.52 -3.62
N ILE A 143 -4.17 11.27 -3.85
CA ILE A 143 -3.01 10.65 -3.20
C ILE A 143 -1.95 10.32 -4.23
N MET A 144 -0.74 10.85 -4.02
CA MET A 144 0.43 10.53 -4.83
C MET A 144 0.90 9.10 -4.55
N TYR A 145 1.14 8.34 -5.61
CA TYR A 145 1.49 6.92 -5.52
C TYR A 145 2.96 6.65 -5.84
N SER A 146 3.71 6.16 -4.85
CA SER A 146 5.14 5.83 -4.95
C SER A 146 5.38 4.34 -4.74
N LEU A 147 6.21 3.71 -5.58
CA LEU A 147 6.57 2.30 -5.45
C LEU A 147 7.99 2.04 -4.89
N SER A 148 8.11 0.96 -4.13
CA SER A 148 9.33 0.48 -3.45
C SER A 148 9.34 -1.07 -3.46
N PRO A 149 10.50 -1.75 -3.37
CA PRO A 149 11.84 -1.23 -3.13
C PRO A 149 12.69 -0.98 -4.38
N GLY A 150 12.31 -1.40 -5.58
CA GLY A 150 13.12 -1.13 -6.78
C GLY A 150 14.44 -1.92 -6.87
N THR A 151 14.62 -2.93 -6.01
CA THR A 151 15.73 -3.89 -6.15
C THR A 151 15.61 -4.60 -7.50
N ARG A 152 16.70 -4.71 -8.28
CA ARG A 152 16.65 -5.31 -9.63
C ARG A 152 15.60 -4.67 -10.57
N ALA A 153 15.25 -3.40 -10.37
CA ALA A 153 14.40 -2.69 -11.31
C ALA A 153 15.04 -2.66 -12.70
N SER A 154 14.21 -2.69 -13.75
CA SER A 154 14.67 -2.62 -15.14
C SER A 154 13.78 -1.66 -15.93
N PRO A 155 14.27 -1.12 -17.06
CA PRO A 155 13.46 -0.26 -17.94
C PRO A 155 12.15 -0.92 -18.41
N ALA A 156 12.13 -2.24 -18.59
CA ALA A 156 10.91 -2.98 -18.94
C ALA A 156 9.87 -2.90 -17.82
N MET A 157 10.27 -3.19 -16.56
CA MET A 157 9.38 -3.06 -15.40
C MET A 157 8.92 -1.60 -15.19
N ALA A 158 9.82 -0.64 -15.40
CA ALA A 158 9.51 0.78 -15.32
C ALA A 158 8.45 1.19 -16.35
N LYS A 159 8.55 0.67 -17.58
CA LYS A 159 7.54 0.88 -18.62
C LYS A 159 6.16 0.36 -18.18
N ASP A 160 6.11 -0.84 -17.60
CA ASP A 160 4.86 -1.48 -17.17
C ASP A 160 4.11 -0.67 -16.09
N VAL A 161 4.83 0.02 -15.20
CA VAL A 161 4.22 0.80 -14.11
C VAL A 161 4.09 2.29 -14.40
N SER A 162 4.76 2.82 -15.42
CA SER A 162 4.84 4.27 -15.69
C SER A 162 3.50 4.99 -15.85
N GLY A 163 2.46 4.31 -16.35
CA GLY A 163 1.11 4.85 -16.49
C GLY A 163 0.20 4.65 -15.27
N LEU A 164 0.71 3.98 -14.22
CA LEU A 164 -0.05 3.58 -13.04
C LEU A 164 0.35 4.40 -11.79
N VAL A 165 1.56 4.94 -11.77
CA VAL A 165 2.15 5.52 -10.54
C VAL A 165 2.80 6.87 -10.81
N ASN A 166 2.96 7.68 -9.77
CA ASN A 166 3.63 8.97 -9.88
C ASN A 166 5.15 8.86 -9.79
N MET A 167 5.65 7.87 -9.05
CA MET A 167 7.08 7.60 -8.92
C MET A 167 7.34 6.14 -8.50
N TYR A 168 8.55 5.66 -8.78
CA TYR A 168 9.01 4.34 -8.39
C TYR A 168 10.52 4.37 -8.11
N ARG A 169 10.95 3.55 -7.15
CA ARG A 169 12.38 3.35 -6.84
C ARG A 169 13.09 2.66 -7.99
N ILE A 170 14.28 3.14 -8.36
CA ILE A 170 15.11 2.57 -9.44
C ILE A 170 16.28 1.70 -8.91
N THR A 171 16.59 1.80 -7.63
CA THR A 171 17.61 1.01 -6.93
C THR A 171 17.00 0.40 -5.66
N GLY A 172 17.75 -0.49 -4.99
CA GLY A 172 17.44 -0.95 -3.64
C GLY A 172 17.47 0.18 -2.59
N ASP A 173 17.50 -0.18 -1.30
CA ASP A 173 17.61 0.85 -0.26
C ASP A 173 18.95 1.57 -0.37
N ASP A 174 18.89 2.90 -0.40
CA ASP A 174 20.04 3.78 -0.55
C ASP A 174 20.54 4.22 0.82
N TRP A 175 21.86 4.26 0.97
CA TRP A 175 22.54 4.69 2.19
C TRP A 175 23.74 5.55 1.83
N ASP A 176 24.32 6.20 2.83
CA ASP A 176 25.50 7.07 2.76
C ASP A 176 26.81 6.31 2.50
N SER A 177 26.80 5.41 1.51
CA SER A 177 27.95 4.67 1.02
C SER A 177 28.19 4.93 -0.46
N TRP A 178 29.47 4.97 -0.84
CA TRP A 178 29.84 5.13 -2.26
C TRP A 178 29.30 4.01 -3.14
N GLU A 179 29.23 2.80 -2.60
CA GLU A 179 28.69 1.63 -3.31
C GLU A 179 27.22 1.83 -3.70
N ASN A 180 26.39 2.32 -2.79
CA ASN A 180 24.98 2.58 -3.07
C ASN A 180 24.83 3.72 -4.09
N LEU A 181 25.56 4.82 -3.92
CA LEU A 181 25.57 5.93 -4.87
C LEU A 181 26.00 5.48 -6.29
N GLY A 182 27.05 4.66 -6.38
CA GLY A 182 27.56 4.14 -7.64
C GLY A 182 26.50 3.42 -8.47
N SER A 183 25.62 2.65 -7.81
CA SER A 183 24.56 1.88 -8.48
C SER A 183 23.53 2.74 -9.24
N HIS A 184 23.28 3.98 -8.80
CA HIS A 184 22.33 4.87 -9.47
C HIS A 184 22.78 5.25 -10.87
N PHE A 185 24.08 5.43 -11.08
CA PHE A 185 24.66 5.81 -12.38
C PHE A 185 24.54 4.73 -13.45
N ASP A 186 24.29 3.48 -13.08
CA ASP A 186 24.09 2.38 -14.02
C ASP A 186 22.63 2.24 -14.46
N VAL A 187 21.68 2.64 -13.60
CA VAL A 187 20.25 2.57 -13.89
C VAL A 187 19.74 3.82 -14.62
N SER A 188 20.39 4.98 -14.43
CA SER A 188 19.97 6.26 -15.02
C SER A 188 20.51 6.56 -16.43
N ARG A 189 21.04 5.57 -17.14
CA ARG A 189 21.66 5.75 -18.48
C ARG A 189 20.67 5.62 -19.63
#